data_AF-A0A4Q9N260-F1
#
_entry.id   AF-A0A4Q9N260-F1
#
_cell.length_a   1.000
_cell.length_b   1.000
_cell.length_c   1.000
_cell.angle_alpha   90.00
_cell.angle_beta   90.00
_cell.angle_gamma   90.00
#
_symmetry.space_group_name_H-M   'P 1'
#
loop_
_entity.id
_entity.type
_entity.pdbx_description
1 polymer ?
#
loop_
_entity_poly.entity_id
_entity_poly.type
_entity_poly.pdbx_seq_one_letter_code
_entity_poly.pdbx_strand_id
1 'polypeptide(L)'
;MSQPDESVIALEAPTSPVVPAPTEGEVAGARPLAHSANGRLSGKGWKATKTATVRSHLPDGVKTKKWEDRMEKVKKAQAIKKLQEELKDEKLAEIQRRKEITLERKKAAEERRRLEEEKAKMGARRAARLRRKAGRTKKINH
;
A
#
# COMPACT_ATOMS: atom_id res chain seq x y z
N MET A 1 -13.51 25.01 24.40
CA MET A 1 -14.28 26.01 23.62
C MET A 1 -13.63 26.17 22.25
N SER A 2 -14.47 26.39 21.24
CA SER A 2 -14.13 26.70 19.84
C SER A 2 -13.96 25.50 18.91
N GLN A 3 -15.10 25.02 18.39
CA GLN A 3 -15.18 24.38 17.08
C GLN A 3 -15.64 25.42 16.05
N PRO A 4 -15.13 25.42 14.81
CA PRO A 4 -15.74 26.19 13.74
C PRO A 4 -16.76 25.36 12.94
N ASP A 5 -17.99 25.85 13.02
CA ASP A 5 -18.94 26.09 11.92
C ASP A 5 -19.40 24.93 11.04
N GLU A 6 -20.51 24.32 11.47
CA GLU A 6 -21.47 23.64 10.61
C GLU A 6 -22.08 24.67 9.63
N SER A 7 -21.66 24.62 8.36
CA SER A 7 -22.33 25.35 7.29
C SER A 7 -23.55 24.56 6.82
N VAL A 8 -24.71 25.08 7.22
CA VAL A 8 -26.04 24.63 6.80
C VAL A 8 -26.13 24.71 5.27
N ILE A 9 -26.27 23.55 4.62
CA ILE A 9 -26.53 23.45 3.19
C ILE A 9 -27.98 23.89 2.97
N ALA A 10 -28.19 25.15 2.61
CA ALA A 10 -29.46 25.64 2.11
C ALA A 10 -29.70 25.04 0.72
N LEU A 11 -30.68 24.14 0.63
CA LEU A 11 -31.25 23.67 -0.64
C LEU A 11 -32.11 24.81 -1.23
N GLU A 12 -31.50 25.67 -2.05
CA GLU A 12 -32.24 26.54 -2.96
C GLU A 12 -32.77 25.72 -4.14
N ALA A 13 -34.08 25.80 -4.35
CA ALA A 13 -34.78 25.19 -5.48
C ALA A 13 -34.33 25.82 -6.82
N PRO A 14 -34.28 25.06 -7.92
CA PRO A 14 -34.02 25.63 -9.24
C PRO A 14 -35.23 26.47 -9.68
N THR A 15 -35.06 27.80 -9.69
CA THR A 15 -35.99 28.70 -10.37
C THR A 15 -35.85 28.51 -11.87
N SER A 16 -36.93 28.02 -12.49
CA SER A 16 -37.03 27.88 -13.94
C SER A 16 -36.83 29.22 -14.65
N PRO A 17 -36.05 29.29 -15.74
CA PRO A 17 -36.02 30.48 -16.57
C PRO A 17 -37.34 30.62 -17.33
N VAL A 18 -38.03 31.73 -17.11
CA VAL A 18 -39.18 32.17 -17.90
C VAL A 18 -38.74 32.31 -19.35
N VAL A 19 -39.39 31.58 -20.24
CA VAL A 19 -39.21 31.67 -21.70
C VAL A 19 -39.97 32.91 -22.20
N PRO A 20 -39.32 33.92 -22.80
CA PRO A 20 -40.05 34.94 -23.53
C PRO A 20 -40.51 34.35 -24.89
N ALA A 21 -41.81 34.50 -25.16
CA ALA A 21 -42.44 34.16 -26.43
C ALA A 21 -41.83 34.97 -27.61
N PRO A 22 -41.81 34.42 -28.84
CA PRO A 22 -41.19 35.06 -29.99
C PRO A 22 -42.08 36.17 -30.55
N THR A 23 -41.61 37.42 -30.53
CA THR A 23 -42.15 38.49 -31.36
C THR A 23 -41.53 38.40 -32.74
N GLU A 24 -42.36 38.15 -33.74
CA GLU A 24 -42.01 38.21 -35.17
C GLU A 24 -41.59 39.63 -35.57
N GLY A 25 -40.56 39.73 -36.43
CA GLY A 25 -40.15 40.98 -37.06
C GLY A 25 -38.67 41.05 -37.41
N GLU A 26 -38.34 40.73 -38.67
CA GLU A 26 -37.38 41.41 -39.57
C GLU A 26 -36.17 42.12 -38.93
N VAL A 27 -34.90 41.77 -39.18
CA VAL A 27 -34.18 42.05 -40.44
C VAL A 27 -33.05 41.02 -40.66
N ALA A 28 -32.94 40.54 -41.90
CA ALA A 28 -31.87 39.67 -42.37
C ALA A 28 -30.49 40.36 -42.32
N GLY A 29 -29.73 40.12 -41.24
CA GLY A 29 -28.29 40.34 -41.17
C GLY A 29 -27.58 39.00 -41.03
N ALA A 30 -26.79 38.60 -42.02
CA ALA A 30 -26.04 37.36 -42.01
C ALA A 30 -25.16 37.25 -40.75
N ARG A 31 -25.52 36.37 -39.82
CA ARG A 31 -24.67 36.05 -38.66
C ARG A 31 -23.42 35.33 -39.14
N PRO A 32 -22.19 35.80 -38.84
CA PRO A 32 -20.99 35.07 -39.22
C PRO A 32 -20.97 33.74 -38.46
N LEU A 33 -21.02 32.63 -39.20
CA LEU A 33 -20.86 31.30 -38.63
C LEU A 33 -19.45 31.22 -38.03
N ALA A 34 -19.35 30.98 -36.72
CA ALA A 34 -18.08 30.75 -36.05
C ALA A 34 -17.31 29.64 -36.77
N HIS A 35 -16.01 29.85 -36.99
CA HIS A 35 -15.11 28.86 -37.58
C HIS A 35 -14.98 27.66 -36.63
N SER A 36 -15.93 26.73 -36.68
CA SER A 36 -15.74 25.43 -36.04
C SER A 36 -14.62 24.70 -36.77
N ALA A 37 -13.91 23.81 -36.06
CA ALA A 37 -12.88 22.95 -36.64
C ALA A 37 -13.38 22.09 -37.82
N ASN A 38 -14.70 22.07 -38.06
CA ASN A 38 -15.39 21.39 -39.16
C ASN A 38 -15.88 22.35 -40.27
N GLY A 39 -15.36 23.58 -40.36
CA GLY A 39 -15.81 24.60 -41.29
C GLY A 39 -15.88 24.15 -42.77
N ARG A 40 -16.98 24.53 -43.45
CA ARG A 40 -17.32 24.44 -44.90
C ARG A 40 -17.02 23.14 -45.66
N LEU A 41 -16.55 22.09 -45.00
CA LEU A 41 -16.23 20.81 -45.64
C LEU A 41 -17.31 19.79 -45.27
N SER A 42 -18.25 19.60 -46.19
CA SER A 42 -19.18 18.47 -46.14
C SER A 42 -18.39 17.16 -46.10
N GLY A 43 -18.55 16.39 -45.02
CA GLY A 43 -18.52 14.92 -45.16
C GLY A 43 -17.82 14.07 -44.09
N LYS A 44 -17.15 14.58 -43.06
CA LYS A 44 -16.45 13.70 -42.08
C LYS A 44 -16.37 14.24 -40.63
N GLY A 45 -17.43 14.84 -40.10
CA GLY A 45 -17.46 15.33 -38.71
C GLY A 45 -17.31 14.25 -37.62
N TRP A 46 -17.52 12.98 -37.98
CA TRP A 46 -17.31 11.81 -37.11
C TRP A 46 -15.85 11.33 -37.05
N LYS A 47 -14.97 11.85 -37.91
CA LYS A 47 -13.55 11.53 -37.86
C LYS A 47 -12.84 12.47 -36.90
N ALA A 48 -12.03 11.91 -36.00
CA ALA A 48 -11.17 12.71 -35.14
C ALA A 48 -10.25 13.61 -36.00
N THR A 49 -10.12 14.88 -35.61
CA THR A 49 -9.21 15.83 -36.25
C THR A 49 -7.78 15.32 -36.12
N LYS A 50 -7.10 15.13 -37.26
CA LYS A 50 -5.70 14.71 -37.27
C LYS A 50 -4.84 15.87 -36.78
N THR A 51 -4.27 15.75 -35.59
CA THR A 51 -3.25 16.67 -35.08
C THR A 51 -1.87 16.13 -35.42
N ALA A 52 -0.91 17.02 -35.70
CA ALA A 52 0.47 16.60 -35.92
C ALA A 52 1.05 15.98 -34.64
N THR A 53 1.59 14.76 -34.73
CA THR A 53 2.26 14.11 -33.60
C THR A 53 3.59 14.82 -33.31
N VAL A 54 3.65 15.63 -32.26
CA VAL A 54 4.90 16.24 -31.80
C VAL A 54 5.72 15.20 -31.05
N ARG A 55 6.76 14.66 -31.68
CA ARG A 55 7.73 13.76 -31.03
C ARG A 55 8.81 14.59 -30.36
N SER A 56 8.95 14.46 -29.04
CA SER A 56 10.08 15.03 -28.30
C SER A 56 11.09 13.94 -27.99
N HIS A 57 12.39 14.24 -28.17
CA HIS A 57 13.50 13.40 -27.72
C HIS A 57 13.83 13.59 -26.23
N LEU A 58 13.03 14.39 -25.52
CA LEU A 58 13.19 14.64 -24.09
C LEU A 58 12.85 13.36 -23.30
N PRO A 59 13.63 13.03 -22.25
CA PRO A 59 13.30 11.93 -21.36
C PRO A 59 11.95 12.19 -20.67
N ASP A 60 11.20 11.14 -20.37
CA ASP A 60 9.83 11.21 -19.84
C ASP A 60 9.71 12.11 -18.59
N GLY A 61 10.73 12.10 -17.74
CA GLY A 61 10.79 12.92 -16.53
C GLY A 61 10.92 14.43 -16.76
N VAL A 62 11.21 14.88 -17.99
CA VAL A 62 11.38 16.30 -18.35
C VAL A 62 10.35 16.73 -19.41
N LYS A 63 9.45 15.83 -19.84
CA LYS A 63 8.39 16.15 -20.82
C LYS A 63 7.38 17.17 -20.30
N THR A 64 7.20 17.29 -18.99
CA THR A 64 6.35 18.32 -18.38
C THR A 64 7.07 19.68 -18.39
N LYS A 65 6.42 20.70 -18.96
CA LYS A 65 6.98 22.06 -19.04
C LYS A 65 7.16 22.71 -17.67
N LYS A 66 6.33 22.37 -16.68
CA LYS A 66 6.39 22.92 -15.32
C LYS A 66 7.33 22.10 -14.45
N TRP A 67 8.19 22.77 -13.69
CA TRP A 67 9.08 22.15 -12.70
C TRP A 67 8.30 21.65 -11.48
N GLU A 68 7.30 22.41 -11.03
CA GLU A 68 6.45 22.09 -9.87
C GLU A 68 5.80 20.71 -10.00
N ASP A 69 5.18 20.42 -11.15
CA ASP A 69 4.58 19.12 -11.44
C ASP A 69 5.57 17.95 -11.31
N ARG A 70 6.86 18.18 -11.62
CA ARG A 70 7.92 17.17 -11.47
C ARG A 70 8.25 16.95 -10.00
N MET A 71 8.39 18.04 -9.26
CA MET A 71 8.66 17.99 -7.82
C MET A 71 7.51 17.32 -7.06
N GLU A 72 6.27 17.57 -7.43
CA GLU A 72 5.11 16.88 -6.83
C GLU A 72 5.14 15.37 -7.09
N LYS A 73 5.47 14.94 -8.32
CA LYS A 73 5.61 13.51 -8.64
C LYS A 73 6.73 12.86 -7.83
N VAL A 74 7.87 13.54 -7.68
CA VAL A 74 8.99 13.06 -6.85
C VAL A 74 8.58 12.94 -5.39
N LYS A 75 7.91 13.96 -4.83
CA LYS A 75 7.38 13.93 -3.45
C LYS A 75 6.41 12.77 -3.25
N LYS A 76 5.48 12.55 -4.18
CA LYS A 76 4.53 11.42 -4.15
C LYS A 76 5.27 10.08 -4.20
N ALA A 77 6.24 9.93 -5.08
CA ALA A 77 7.03 8.71 -5.19
C ALA A 77 7.84 8.43 -3.90
N GLN A 78 8.42 9.46 -3.29
CA GLN A 78 9.11 9.35 -2.00
C GLN A 78 8.16 8.96 -0.88
N ALA A 79 6.97 9.55 -0.82
CA ALA A 79 5.95 9.19 0.17
C ALA A 79 5.52 7.71 0.02
N ILE A 80 5.30 7.24 -1.22
CA ILE A 80 4.96 5.83 -1.48
C ILE A 80 6.10 4.90 -1.04
N LYS A 81 7.36 5.25 -1.32
CA LYS A 81 8.50 4.43 -0.90
C LYS A 81 8.65 4.34 0.62
N LYS A 82 8.48 5.45 1.33
CA LYS A 82 8.48 5.47 2.80
C LYS A 82 7.40 4.56 3.38
N LEU A 83 6.17 4.69 2.88
CA LEU A 83 5.07 3.82 3.28
C LEU A 83 5.36 2.35 2.97
N GLN A 84 5.99 2.05 1.82
CA GLN A 84 6.39 0.70 1.48
C GLN A 84 7.46 0.13 2.42
N GLU A 85 8.42 0.96 2.86
CA GLU A 85 9.47 0.58 3.80
C GLU A 85 8.87 0.31 5.18
N GLU A 86 8.06 1.23 5.70
CA GLU A 86 7.34 1.08 6.98
C GLU A 86 6.55 -0.24 7.04
N LEU A 87 5.76 -0.54 6.00
CA LEU A 87 4.99 -1.79 5.94
C LEU A 87 5.86 -3.05 5.87
N LYS A 88 7.03 -2.98 5.21
CA LYS A 88 7.96 -4.11 5.15
C LYS A 88 8.62 -4.34 6.51
N ASP A 89 9.03 -3.26 7.17
CA ASP A 89 9.72 -3.32 8.45
C ASP A 89 8.80 -3.87 9.53
N GLU A 90 7.53 -3.42 9.58
CA GLU A 90 6.52 -3.97 10.49
C GLU A 90 6.31 -5.48 10.26
N LYS A 91 6.19 -5.89 9.00
CA LYS A 91 6.02 -7.31 8.65
C LYS A 91 7.24 -8.15 9.05
N LEU A 92 8.44 -7.65 8.80
CA LEU A 92 9.68 -8.34 9.14
C LEU A 92 9.87 -8.43 10.65
N ALA A 93 9.57 -7.36 11.39
CA ALA A 93 9.63 -7.33 12.85
C ALA A 93 8.71 -8.38 13.48
N GLU A 94 7.46 -8.51 12.99
CA GLU A 94 6.53 -9.52 13.49
C GLU A 94 7.00 -10.96 13.17
N ILE A 95 7.55 -11.19 11.97
CA ILE A 95 8.12 -12.48 11.60
C ILE A 95 9.32 -12.83 12.49
N GLN A 96 10.19 -11.84 12.78
CA GLN A 96 11.35 -12.02 13.65
C GLN A 96 10.92 -12.36 15.07
N ARG A 97 9.96 -11.63 15.65
CA ARG A 97 9.40 -11.95 16.98
C ARG A 97 8.90 -13.38 17.08
N ARG A 98 8.15 -13.86 16.08
CA ARG A 98 7.66 -15.25 16.06
C ARG A 98 8.79 -16.27 16.01
N LYS A 99 9.83 -15.99 15.24
CA LYS A 99 11.02 -16.85 15.14
C LYS A 99 11.79 -16.87 16.45
N GLU A 100 11.99 -15.72 17.08
CA GLU A 100 12.68 -15.57 18.36
C GLU A 100 11.96 -16.37 19.46
N ILE A 101 10.65 -16.19 19.62
CA ILE A 101 9.85 -16.94 20.60
C ILE A 101 9.98 -18.46 20.38
N THR A 102 9.93 -18.90 19.12
CA THR A 102 10.03 -20.33 18.80
C THR A 102 11.43 -20.85 19.12
N LEU A 103 12.45 -20.07 18.81
CA LEU A 103 13.86 -20.41 19.04
C LEU A 103 14.17 -20.43 20.54
N GLU A 104 13.64 -19.50 21.32
CA GLU A 104 13.71 -19.49 22.79
C GLU A 104 13.05 -20.72 23.40
N ARG A 105 11.85 -21.09 22.93
CA ARG A 105 11.16 -22.32 23.38
C ARG A 105 11.97 -23.57 23.10
N LYS A 106 12.60 -23.66 21.92
CA LYS A 106 13.48 -24.78 21.57
C LYS A 106 14.71 -24.84 22.48
N LYS A 107 15.39 -23.71 22.67
CA LYS A 107 16.56 -23.62 23.56
C LYS A 107 16.20 -24.01 24.99
N ALA A 108 15.07 -23.51 25.52
CA ALA A 108 14.63 -23.86 26.87
C ALA A 108 14.33 -25.38 27.01
N ALA A 109 13.73 -25.99 26.00
CA ALA A 109 13.48 -27.43 25.99
C ALA A 109 14.78 -28.25 25.87
N GLU A 110 15.73 -27.80 25.05
CA GLU A 110 17.04 -28.45 24.88
C GLU A 110 17.87 -28.38 26.17
N GLU A 111 17.94 -27.23 26.83
CA GLU A 111 18.63 -27.07 28.12
C GLU A 111 17.99 -27.95 29.20
N ARG A 112 16.65 -27.96 29.27
CA ARG A 112 15.93 -28.85 30.19
C ARG A 112 16.27 -30.33 29.92
N ARG A 113 16.23 -30.75 28.66
CA ARG A 113 16.54 -32.12 28.26
C ARG A 113 17.98 -32.49 28.63
N ARG A 114 18.94 -31.60 28.38
CA ARG A 114 20.34 -31.80 28.74
C ARG A 114 20.51 -32.01 30.25
N LEU A 115 19.87 -31.16 31.06
CA LEU A 115 19.90 -31.30 32.52
C LEU A 115 19.26 -32.61 33.00
N GLU A 116 18.16 -33.03 32.38
CA GLU A 116 17.49 -34.30 32.67
C GLU A 116 18.38 -35.51 32.32
N GLU A 117 19.06 -35.48 31.16
CA GLU A 117 20.01 -36.52 30.73
C GLU A 117 21.23 -36.60 31.66
N GLU A 118 21.81 -35.45 32.03
CA GLU A 118 22.93 -35.38 32.98
C GLU A 118 22.52 -35.88 34.37
N LYS A 119 21.33 -35.48 34.86
CA LYS A 119 20.76 -35.97 36.12
C LYS A 119 20.50 -37.48 36.08
N ALA A 120 19.94 -38.00 34.99
CA ALA A 120 19.70 -39.42 34.80
C ALA A 120 21.03 -40.21 34.79
N LYS A 121 22.06 -39.71 34.10
CA LYS A 121 23.40 -40.31 34.08
C LYS A 121 24.01 -40.37 35.48
N MET A 122 23.89 -39.31 36.26
CA MET A 122 24.38 -39.27 37.64
C MET A 122 23.57 -40.16 38.57
N GLY A 123 22.24 -40.20 38.41
CA GLY A 123 21.34 -41.13 39.10
C GLY A 123 21.70 -42.59 38.84
N ALA A 124 21.91 -42.96 37.57
CA ALA A 124 22.32 -44.30 37.18
C ALA A 124 23.69 -44.69 37.76
N ARG A 125 24.66 -43.77 37.75
CA ARG A 125 25.98 -43.97 38.37
C ARG A 125 25.87 -44.19 39.89
N ARG A 126 25.02 -43.41 40.57
CA ARG A 126 24.78 -43.55 42.02
C ARG A 126 24.08 -44.86 42.34
N ALA A 127 23.06 -45.24 41.58
CA ALA A 127 22.36 -46.52 41.72
C ALA A 127 23.31 -47.70 41.49
N ALA A 128 24.17 -47.64 40.47
CA ALA A 128 25.19 -48.66 40.24
C ALA A 128 26.19 -48.78 41.40
N ARG A 129 26.61 -47.66 42.00
CA ARG A 129 27.49 -47.66 43.19
C ARG A 129 26.82 -48.34 44.38
N LEU A 130 25.55 -48.01 44.68
CA LEU A 130 24.79 -48.66 45.75
C LEU A 130 24.61 -50.15 45.49
N ARG A 131 24.31 -50.55 44.25
CA ARG A 131 24.20 -51.96 43.86
C ARG A 131 25.50 -52.73 44.12
N ARG A 132 26.66 -52.14 43.79
CA ARG A 132 27.98 -52.72 44.09
C ARG A 132 28.24 -52.81 45.60
N LYS A 133 27.90 -51.78 46.37
CA LYS A 133 28.06 -51.77 47.83
C LYS A 133 27.23 -52.87 48.51
N ALA A 134 26.03 -53.14 47.99
CA ALA A 134 25.16 -54.22 48.44
C ALA A 134 25.56 -55.61 47.90
N GLY A 135 26.69 -55.74 47.19
CA GLY A 135 27.15 -57.02 46.63
C GLY A 135 26.31 -57.57 45.47
N ARG A 136 25.31 -56.83 44.97
CA ARG A 136 24.45 -57.25 43.86
C ARG A 136 25.21 -57.20 42.54
N THR A 137 25.53 -58.38 42.00
CA THR A 137 26.19 -58.55 40.70
C THR A 137 25.22 -59.16 39.69
N LYS A 138 25.59 -59.18 38.40
CA LYS A 138 24.71 -59.74 37.35
C LYS A 138 24.35 -61.22 37.59
N LYS A 139 25.17 -61.96 38.35
CA LYS A 139 24.98 -63.39 38.65
C LYS A 139 24.39 -63.67 40.03
N ILE A 140 24.48 -62.73 40.97
CA ILE A 140 24.09 -62.94 42.37
C ILE A 140 23.26 -61.73 42.81
N ASN A 141 21.95 -61.95 42.96
CA ASN A 141 21.02 -61.05 43.63
C ASN A 141 20.73 -61.63 45.02
N HIS A 142 21.38 -61.10 46.05
CA HIS A 142 20.97 -61.29 47.44
C HIS A 142 19.74 -60.44 47.76
#